data_AF-A0A957IDU9-F1
#
_entry.id   AF-A0A957IDU9-F1
#
_cell.length_a   1.000
_cell.length_b   1.000
_cell.length_c   1.000
_cell.angle_alpha   90.00
_cell.angle_beta   90.00
_cell.angle_gamma   90.00
#
_symmetry.space_group_name_H-M   'P 1'
#
loop_
_entity.id
_entity.type
_entity.pdbx_description
1 polymer ?
#
loop_
_entity_poly.entity_id
_entity_poly.type
_entity_poly.pdbx_seq_one_letter_code
_entity_poly.pdbx_strand_id
1 'polypeptide(L)'
;DADPQNIDAQIAGFEEAGAVVFRKTSEVVAYVSQRMQPQITYDYPSLPNAHFGDQLAAINVGLESFYDSLQSQGGEAIQVDWKPPAGGNEKLMAILAMMKS
;
A
#
# COMPACT_ATOMS: atom_id res chain seq x y z
N ASP A 1 -27.42 32.12 -10.90
CA ASP A 1 -25.95 32.20 -10.81
C ASP A 1 -25.31 31.29 -11.83
N ALA A 2 -24.72 31.90 -12.85
CA ALA A 2 -23.85 31.20 -13.80
C ALA A 2 -22.45 31.13 -13.18
N ASP A 3 -21.72 30.05 -13.45
CA ASP A 3 -20.31 29.92 -13.08
C ASP A 3 -19.51 31.09 -13.70
N PRO A 4 -19.02 32.05 -12.91
CA PRO A 4 -18.30 33.22 -13.42
C PRO A 4 -16.96 32.86 -14.06
N GLN A 5 -16.46 31.64 -13.83
CA GLN A 5 -15.18 31.17 -14.35
C GLN A 5 -15.34 30.34 -15.64
N ASN A 6 -16.55 29.90 -15.99
CA ASN A 6 -16.81 29.01 -17.13
C ASN A 6 -15.79 27.86 -17.18
N ILE A 7 -15.84 27.00 -16.16
CA ILE A 7 -14.89 25.90 -15.98
C ILE A 7 -14.77 25.03 -17.24
N ASP A 8 -15.87 24.78 -17.95
CA ASP A 8 -15.86 23.95 -19.15
C ASP A 8 -15.03 24.57 -20.29
N ALA A 9 -15.07 25.90 -20.47
CA ALA A 9 -14.22 26.59 -21.45
C ALA A 9 -12.73 26.55 -21.06
N GLN A 10 -12.42 26.63 -19.77
CA GLN A 10 -11.02 26.49 -19.30
C GLN A 10 -10.50 25.07 -19.51
N ILE A 11 -11.29 24.04 -19.20
CA ILE A 11 -10.94 22.63 -19.44
C ILE A 11 -10.61 22.42 -20.91
N ALA A 12 -11.47 22.88 -21.82
CA ALA A 12 -11.25 22.74 -23.27
C ALA A 12 -9.92 23.39 -23.72
N GLY A 13 -9.61 24.59 -23.22
CA GLY A 13 -8.34 25.26 -23.54
C GLY A 13 -7.11 24.51 -23.02
N PHE A 14 -7.18 23.91 -21.83
CA PHE A 14 -6.10 23.08 -21.29
C PHE A 14 -5.91 21.79 -22.10
N GLU A 15 -7.00 21.13 -22.48
CA GLU A 15 -6.95 19.91 -23.30
C GLU A 15 -6.41 20.19 -24.71
N GLU A 16 -6.80 21.30 -25.33
CA GLU A 16 -6.26 21.75 -26.63
C GLU A 16 -4.75 22.03 -26.55
N ALA A 17 -4.28 22.57 -25.42
CA ALA A 17 -2.85 22.75 -25.15
C ALA A 17 -2.09 21.44 -24.80
N GLY A 18 -2.79 20.30 -24.78
CA GLY A 18 -2.21 18.98 -24.51
C GLY A 18 -2.10 18.62 -23.03
N ALA A 19 -2.70 19.41 -22.13
CA ALA A 19 -2.81 19.02 -20.72
C ALA A 19 -3.91 17.96 -20.55
N VAL A 20 -3.72 17.06 -19.57
CA VAL A 20 -4.78 16.14 -19.16
C VAL A 20 -5.44 16.70 -17.91
N VAL A 21 -6.74 16.97 -18.00
CA VAL A 21 -7.49 17.61 -16.92
C VAL A 21 -8.32 16.58 -16.15
N PHE A 22 -8.26 16.63 -14.82
CA PHE A 22 -8.99 15.74 -13.94
C PHE A 22 -9.88 16.54 -13.00
N ARG A 23 -11.07 16.01 -12.70
CA ARG A 23 -12.00 16.64 -11.75
C ARG A 23 -11.79 16.15 -10.32
N LYS A 24 -11.07 15.03 -10.14
CA LYS A 24 -10.76 14.47 -8.83
C LYS A 24 -9.26 14.26 -8.67
N THR A 25 -8.74 14.63 -7.50
CA THR A 25 -7.34 14.42 -7.14
C THR A 25 -6.93 12.94 -7.21
N SER A 26 -7.83 12.02 -6.86
CA SER A 26 -7.55 10.58 -6.93
C SER A 26 -7.24 10.10 -8.34
N GLU A 27 -7.87 10.70 -9.36
CA GLU A 27 -7.64 10.36 -10.76
C GLU A 27 -6.28 10.88 -11.24
N VAL A 28 -5.87 12.07 -10.79
CA VAL A 28 -4.52 12.63 -11.06
C VAL A 28 -3.44 11.71 -10.48
N VAL A 29 -3.60 11.31 -9.21
CA VAL A 29 -2.63 10.45 -8.52
C VAL A 29 -2.50 9.11 -9.23
N ALA A 30 -3.61 8.49 -9.62
CA ALA A 30 -3.60 7.24 -10.37
C ALA A 30 -2.90 7.41 -11.73
N TYR A 31 -3.26 8.44 -12.50
CA TYR A 31 -2.68 8.73 -13.83
C TYR A 31 -1.17 8.95 -13.78
N VAL A 32 -0.70 9.74 -12.82
CA VAL A 32 0.73 10.03 -12.62
C VAL A 32 1.46 8.78 -12.13
N SER A 33 0.90 8.05 -11.17
CA SER A 33 1.53 6.84 -10.63
C SER A 33 1.79 5.80 -11.72
N GLN A 34 0.86 5.59 -12.65
CA GLN A 34 1.03 4.61 -13.73
C GLN A 34 2.13 5.01 -14.73
N ARG A 35 2.34 6.31 -14.94
CA ARG A 35 3.33 6.83 -15.91
C ARG A 35 4.71 7.04 -15.31
N MET A 36 4.76 7.41 -14.05
CA MET A 36 5.99 7.75 -13.34
C MET A 36 6.48 6.62 -12.43
N GLN A 37 5.74 5.52 -12.33
CA GLN A 37 6.24 4.34 -11.63
C GLN A 37 7.57 3.95 -12.26
N PRO A 38 8.69 4.00 -11.50
CA PRO A 38 9.91 3.39 -11.96
C PRO A 38 9.56 1.95 -12.30
N GLN A 39 10.07 1.45 -13.44
CA GLN A 39 10.00 0.04 -13.79
C GLN A 39 10.88 -0.73 -12.81
N ILE A 40 10.43 -0.83 -11.55
CA ILE A 40 11.05 -1.68 -10.55
C ILE A 40 10.74 -3.10 -11.01
N THR A 41 11.71 -3.67 -11.70
CA THR A 41 11.64 -5.04 -12.18
C THR A 41 12.05 -5.91 -11.01
N TYR A 42 11.08 -6.61 -10.44
CA TYR A 42 11.36 -7.66 -9.47
C TYR A 42 11.65 -8.94 -10.26
N ASP A 43 12.74 -9.65 -9.94
CA ASP A 43 13.06 -10.97 -10.50
C ASP A 43 12.23 -12.07 -9.81
N TYR A 44 10.93 -11.83 -9.70
CA TYR A 44 9.96 -12.77 -9.16
C TYR A 44 8.76 -12.81 -10.11
N PRO A 45 8.13 -13.97 -10.30
CA PRO A 45 6.91 -14.04 -11.09
C PRO A 45 5.88 -13.08 -10.50
N SER A 46 5.20 -12.32 -11.37
CA SER A 46 4.03 -11.55 -10.94
C SER A 46 3.02 -12.52 -10.32
N LEU A 47 2.37 -12.10 -9.24
CA LEU A 47 1.26 -12.85 -8.63
C LEU A 47 -0.04 -12.45 -9.35
N PRO A 48 -0.67 -13.35 -10.11
CA PRO A 48 -1.98 -13.06 -10.70
C PRO A 48 -3.01 -12.65 -9.63
N ASN A 49 -3.82 -11.64 -9.94
CA ASN A 49 -4.93 -11.23 -9.07
C ASN A 49 -5.92 -12.37 -8.79
N ALA A 50 -5.99 -13.36 -9.68
CA ALA A 50 -6.80 -14.57 -9.49
C ALA A 50 -6.52 -15.30 -8.17
N HIS A 51 -5.29 -15.25 -7.66
CA HIS A 51 -4.93 -15.86 -6.37
C HIS A 51 -5.51 -15.14 -5.15
N PHE A 52 -6.03 -13.92 -5.31
CA PHE A 52 -6.73 -13.18 -4.26
C PHE A 52 -8.25 -13.33 -4.33
N GLY A 53 -8.77 -14.12 -5.28
CA GLY A 53 -10.20 -14.45 -5.39
C GLY A 53 -10.62 -15.67 -4.55
N ASP A 54 -9.67 -16.49 -4.12
CA ASP A 54 -9.88 -17.63 -3.23
C ASP A 54 -9.87 -17.19 -1.75
N GLN A 55 -10.13 -18.12 -0.83
CA GLN A 55 -10.09 -17.87 0.61
C GLN A 55 -8.67 -17.45 1.04
N LEU A 56 -8.53 -16.19 1.46
CA LEU A 56 -7.28 -15.62 1.94
C LEU A 56 -7.15 -15.81 3.45
N ALA A 57 -6.06 -16.43 3.89
CA ALA A 57 -5.71 -16.58 5.29
C ALA A 57 -4.44 -15.79 5.63
N ALA A 58 -4.40 -15.18 6.80
CA ALA A 58 -3.29 -14.36 7.28
C ALA A 58 -2.49 -15.04 8.40
N ILE A 59 -1.19 -14.81 8.41
CA ILE A 59 -0.31 -15.08 9.56
C ILE A 59 0.07 -13.72 10.13
N ASN A 60 -0.53 -13.30 11.24
CA ASN A 60 -0.24 -12.01 11.85
C ASN A 60 1.03 -12.09 12.69
N VAL A 61 2.00 -11.24 12.36
CA VAL A 61 3.21 -11.01 13.17
C VAL A 61 3.20 -9.54 13.56
N GLY A 62 2.87 -9.26 14.82
CA GLY A 62 2.75 -7.88 15.30
C GLY A 62 1.64 -7.70 16.31
N LEU A 63 0.94 -6.57 16.22
CA LEU A 63 -0.08 -6.18 17.19
C LEU A 63 -1.27 -7.15 17.17
N GLU A 64 -1.65 -7.63 18.34
CA GLU A 64 -2.82 -8.50 18.54
C GLU A 64 -4.12 -7.79 18.12
N SER A 65 -4.22 -6.48 18.32
CA SER A 65 -5.38 -5.68 17.89
C SER A 65 -5.61 -5.71 16.37
N PHE A 66 -4.57 -5.92 15.57
CA PHE A 66 -4.71 -6.09 14.13
C PHE A 66 -5.28 -7.47 13.80
N TYR A 67 -4.84 -8.53 14.50
CA TYR A 67 -5.44 -9.86 14.40
C TYR A 67 -6.92 -9.84 14.79
N ASP A 68 -7.28 -9.17 15.88
CA ASP A 68 -8.68 -9.03 16.31
C ASP A 68 -9.52 -8.30 15.25
N SER A 69 -8.94 -7.26 14.63
CA SER A 69 -9.58 -6.53 13.54
C SER A 69 -9.84 -7.44 12.33
N LEU A 70 -8.90 -8.33 11.96
CA LEU A 70 -9.08 -9.29 10.88
C LEU A 70 -10.20 -10.28 11.19
N GLN A 71 -10.20 -10.85 12.39
CA GLN A 71 -11.21 -11.80 12.85
C GLN A 71 -12.61 -11.17 12.89
N SER A 72 -12.73 -9.93 13.39
CA SER A 72 -14.02 -9.22 13.47
C SER A 72 -14.66 -8.93 12.11
N GLN A 73 -13.85 -8.86 11.06
CA GLN A 73 -14.30 -8.66 9.67
C GLN A 73 -14.55 -9.99 8.95
N GLY A 74 -14.41 -11.13 9.63
CA GLY A 74 -14.59 -12.47 9.08
C GLY A 74 -13.40 -12.99 8.27
N GLY A 75 -12.23 -12.35 8.39
CA GLY A 75 -10.99 -12.84 7.80
C GLY A 75 -10.40 -14.01 8.57
N GLU A 76 -9.82 -14.97 7.87
CA GLU A 76 -9.10 -16.08 8.48
C GLU A 76 -7.68 -15.63 8.85
N ALA A 77 -7.30 -15.79 10.11
CA ALA A 77 -5.96 -15.43 10.58
C ALA A 77 -5.48 -16.31 11.73
N ILE A 78 -4.16 -16.41 11.88
CA ILE A 78 -3.50 -16.90 13.11
C ILE A 78 -2.56 -15.82 13.67
N GLN A 79 -2.48 -15.70 15.00
CA GLN A 79 -1.55 -14.81 15.68
C GLN A 79 -0.25 -15.55 16.01
N VAL A 80 0.88 -14.99 15.59
CA VAL A 80 2.19 -15.48 16.01
C VAL A 80 2.56 -14.78 17.34
N ASP A 81 2.87 -15.56 18.37
CA ASP A 81 3.52 -15.05 19.59
C ASP A 81 5.00 -14.79 19.28
N TRP A 82 5.25 -13.67 18.61
CA TRP A 82 6.58 -13.22 18.25
C TRP A 82 7.03 -12.09 19.16
N LYS A 83 8.29 -12.15 19.60
CA LYS A 83 8.96 -11.06 20.30
C LYS A 83 10.31 -10.77 19.64
N PRO A 84 10.72 -9.49 19.56
CA PRO A 84 12.04 -9.15 19.06
C PRO A 84 13.13 -9.79 19.95
N PRO A 85 14.28 -10.18 19.37
CA PRO A 85 15.42 -10.66 20.15
C PRO A 85 15.78 -9.69 21.27
N ALA A 86 16.13 -10.24 22.43
CA ALA A 86 16.36 -9.46 23.66
C ALA A 86 15.26 -8.43 24.01
N GLY A 87 14.00 -8.72 23.62
CA GLY A 87 12.87 -7.81 23.86
C GLY A 87 13.00 -6.46 23.14
N GLY A 88 13.84 -6.37 22.09
CA GLY A 88 14.09 -5.15 21.34
C GLY A 88 15.14 -4.22 21.96
N ASN A 89 15.81 -4.63 23.04
CA ASN A 89 16.90 -3.85 23.62
C ASN A 89 18.15 -3.93 22.73
N GLU A 90 18.50 -2.80 22.11
CA GLU A 90 19.63 -2.69 21.17
C GLU A 90 20.96 -3.20 21.75
N LYS A 91 21.28 -2.87 23.00
CA LYS A 91 22.53 -3.29 23.65
C LYS A 91 22.58 -4.80 23.82
N LEU A 92 21.47 -5.40 24.27
CA LEU A 92 21.38 -6.84 24.45
C LEU A 92 21.35 -7.59 23.12
N MET A 93 20.70 -7.03 22.09
CA MET A 93 20.75 -7.57 20.73
C MET A 93 22.18 -7.60 20.19
N ALA A 94 22.96 -6.53 20.41
CA ALA A 94 24.37 -6.49 20.02
C ALA A 94 25.20 -7.57 20.72
N ILE A 95 24.97 -7.80 22.03
CA ILE A 95 25.64 -8.87 22.78
C ILE A 95 25.25 -10.25 22.23
N LEU A 96 23.95 -10.50 22.00
CA LEU A 96 23.47 -11.76 21.42
C LEU A 96 24.07 -12.02 20.04
N ALA A 97 24.22 -10.99 19.21
CA ALA A 97 24.84 -11.12 17.88
C ALA A 97 26.31 -11.55 17.98
N MET A 98 27.07 -11.00 18.92
CA MET A 98 28.48 -11.37 19.16
C MET A 98 28.65 -12.80 19.70
N MET A 99 27.63 -13.36 20.36
CA MET A 99 27.67 -14.74 20.88
C MET A 99 27.28 -15.80 19.86
N LYS A 100 26.67 -15.41 18.73
CA LYS A 100 26.17 -16.32 17.70
C LYS A 100 27.21 -16.65 16.62
N SER A 101 28.41 -16.05 16.71
CA SER A 101 29.60 -16.30 15.88
C SER A 101 30.56 -17.25 16.57
#